data_AF-A3J6X7-F1
#
_entry.id   AF-A3J6X7-F1
#
_cell.length_a   1.000
_cell.length_b   1.000
_cell.length_c   1.000
_cell.angle_alpha   90.00
_cell.angle_beta   90.00
_cell.angle_gamma   90.00
#
_symmetry.space_group_name_H-M   'P 1'
#
loop_
_entity.id
_entity.type
_entity.pdbx_description
1 polymer ?
#
loop_
_entity_poly.entity_id
_entity_poly.type
_entity_poly.pdbx_seq_one_letter_code
_entity_poly.pdbx_strand_id
1 'polypeptide(L)'
;MNVHLLRSPELKIETYRNVLHLLQQFPGPMHFLACEEDDLDFNDEVKDKIWLNKKKFEKATIIRDQLNESYSLKSTSLSEIEFPYTEKSKTWEQLFGECYQYRKLKELPSDDIVVLLTDVGNDLNWFGSVAPSMKDFFIQTSNWEHYFGNTIDIRFPIAYEVIIWVMRFYMFSDRAAIWEGVHKKPIGCIMDFCEDKSQIILKMRTADVCESCMNKIVQRDISPLYSRQFFDILDGIRNSMTFRGRASLLQQPSRIEIRGIMKRLFFVDLGGLELLLNPKEKSVYLLFLNHKDGIQISHLPDYKEDLEQLYRQFSNQSDLDLINRSIAVLINPLENNCNEVISRINRKIKNAVGDSLYDFYCIKGERGEKKMIKLDREMIVWV
;
A
#
# COMPACT_ATOMS: atom_id res chain seq x y z
N MET A 1 -6.10 19.62 -8.34
CA MET A 1 -6.90 19.28 -7.14
C MET A 1 -6.02 18.45 -6.22
N ASN A 2 -5.99 18.75 -4.93
CA ASN A 2 -5.24 17.92 -3.99
C ASN A 2 -6.16 16.92 -3.28
N VAL A 3 -5.62 15.73 -3.04
CA VAL A 3 -6.26 14.66 -2.28
C VAL A 3 -5.36 14.39 -1.08
N HIS A 4 -5.79 14.84 0.09
CA HIS A 4 -5.05 14.73 1.34
C HIS A 4 -5.35 13.40 2.01
N LEU A 5 -4.34 12.55 2.19
CA LEU A 5 -4.49 11.24 2.83
C LEU A 5 -4.09 11.35 4.31
N LEU A 6 -5.04 11.16 5.22
CA LEU A 6 -4.79 11.14 6.65
C LEU A 6 -4.53 9.71 7.10
N ARG A 7 -3.54 9.53 7.97
CA ARG A 7 -3.30 8.28 8.68
C ARG A 7 -3.89 8.39 10.07
N SER A 8 -4.78 7.48 10.41
CA SER A 8 -5.18 7.25 11.79
C SER A 8 -4.04 6.62 12.62
N PRO A 9 -3.93 6.85 13.94
CA PRO A 9 -2.85 6.33 14.78
C PRO A 9 -2.58 4.81 14.66
N GLU A 10 -3.63 4.02 14.50
CA GLU A 10 -3.65 2.55 14.43
C GLU A 10 -3.08 1.97 13.12
N LEU A 11 -3.19 2.72 12.01
CA LEU A 11 -2.75 2.25 10.70
C LEU A 11 -1.23 2.32 10.63
N LYS A 12 -0.54 1.21 10.42
CA LYS A 12 0.94 1.20 10.31
C LYS A 12 1.44 2.25 9.31
N ILE A 13 2.40 3.07 9.74
CA ILE A 13 3.00 4.14 8.92
C ILE A 13 3.59 3.62 7.60
N GLU A 14 4.11 2.39 7.61
CA GLU A 14 4.65 1.71 6.43
C GLU A 14 3.56 1.44 5.40
N THR A 15 2.42 0.90 5.82
CA THR A 15 1.25 0.67 4.96
C THR A 15 0.76 1.98 4.36
N TYR A 16 0.58 3.01 5.19
CA TYR A 16 0.17 4.35 4.76
C TYR A 16 1.10 4.94 3.70
N ARG A 17 2.42 4.97 3.98
CA ARG A 17 3.42 5.51 3.04
C ARG A 17 3.41 4.77 1.72
N ASN A 18 3.25 3.45 1.75
CA ASN A 18 3.24 2.66 0.54
C ASN A 18 1.94 2.85 -0.28
N VAL A 19 0.79 3.06 0.36
CA VAL A 19 -0.47 3.43 -0.33
C VAL A 19 -0.33 4.79 -1.00
N LEU A 20 0.19 5.78 -0.26
CA LEU A 20 0.42 7.12 -0.81
C LEU A 20 1.40 7.07 -1.98
N HIS A 21 2.51 6.35 -1.83
CA HIS A 21 3.49 6.21 -2.90
C HIS A 21 2.92 5.48 -4.12
N LEU A 22 2.05 4.48 -3.92
CA LEU A 22 1.33 3.82 -5.02
C LEU A 22 0.52 4.83 -5.82
N LEU A 23 -0.28 5.67 -5.17
CA LEU A 23 -1.10 6.67 -5.84
C LEU A 23 -0.28 7.79 -6.52
N GLN A 24 0.85 8.19 -5.92
CA GLN A 24 1.74 9.22 -6.45
C GLN A 24 2.53 8.82 -7.70
N GLN A 25 2.55 7.52 -8.06
CA GLN A 25 3.21 7.05 -9.28
C GLN A 25 2.49 7.47 -10.56
N PHE A 26 1.24 7.90 -10.47
CA PHE A 26 0.39 8.20 -11.63
C PHE A 26 0.27 9.73 -11.83
N PRO A 27 1.01 10.31 -12.77
CA PRO A 27 1.01 11.76 -12.98
C PRO A 27 -0.34 12.23 -13.54
N GLY A 28 -0.75 13.43 -13.15
CA GLY A 28 -1.99 14.03 -13.63
C GLY A 28 -2.45 15.19 -12.75
N PRO A 29 -3.66 15.72 -13.01
CA PRO A 29 -4.17 16.90 -12.30
C PRO A 29 -4.58 16.66 -10.84
N MET A 30 -4.66 15.40 -10.39
CA MET A 30 -4.83 15.03 -8.99
C MET A 30 -3.46 14.83 -8.34
N HIS A 31 -3.22 15.53 -7.22
CA HIS A 31 -2.02 15.38 -6.42
C HIS A 31 -2.37 14.73 -5.08
N PHE A 32 -1.83 13.54 -4.82
CA PHE A 32 -2.00 12.84 -3.55
C PHE A 32 -0.94 13.32 -2.55
N LEU A 33 -1.38 13.88 -1.43
CA LEU A 33 -0.51 14.52 -0.44
C LEU A 33 -0.53 13.75 0.88
N ALA A 34 0.64 13.66 1.51
CA ALA A 34 0.73 13.20 2.89
C ALA A 34 0.22 14.27 3.85
N CYS A 35 -0.35 13.85 4.97
CA CYS A 35 -0.70 14.76 6.06
C CYS A 35 0.31 14.63 7.20
N GLU A 36 0.69 15.76 7.79
CA GLU A 36 1.48 15.79 9.02
C GLU A 36 0.55 15.47 10.20
N GLU A 37 0.87 14.39 10.91
CA GLU A 37 0.00 13.79 11.93
C GLU A 37 0.15 14.43 13.31
N ASP A 38 1.26 15.13 13.54
CA ASP A 38 1.68 15.60 14.87
C ASP A 38 0.71 16.62 15.50
N ASP A 39 -0.20 17.21 14.71
CA ASP A 39 -1.13 18.24 15.14
C ASP A 39 -2.60 17.76 15.25
N LEU A 40 -2.90 16.48 14.97
CA LEU A 40 -4.26 15.96 14.94
C LEU A 40 -4.66 15.26 16.24
N ASP A 41 -5.72 15.78 16.87
CA ASP A 41 -6.38 15.15 18.01
C ASP A 41 -7.46 14.18 17.49
N PHE A 42 -7.10 12.89 17.42
CA PHE A 42 -8.03 11.83 16.99
C PHE A 42 -8.99 11.49 18.13
N ASN A 43 -10.25 11.19 17.79
CA ASN A 43 -11.20 10.81 18.82
C ASN A 43 -10.83 9.43 19.41
N ASP A 44 -10.50 9.40 20.70
CA ASP A 44 -10.13 8.17 21.41
C ASP A 44 -11.33 7.26 21.75
N GLU A 45 -12.57 7.78 21.66
CA GLU A 45 -13.78 7.00 21.93
C GLU A 45 -14.03 5.95 20.85
N VAL A 46 -13.64 4.71 21.15
CA VAL A 46 -13.90 3.53 20.33
C VAL A 46 -14.85 2.58 21.05
N LYS A 47 -15.71 1.89 20.29
CA LYS A 47 -16.63 0.87 20.81
C LYS A 47 -16.24 -0.51 20.30
N ASP A 48 -16.28 -1.50 21.19
CA ASP A 48 -16.12 -2.89 20.80
C ASP A 48 -17.38 -3.37 20.07
N LYS A 49 -17.18 -3.94 18.87
CA LYS A 49 -18.22 -4.55 18.06
C LYS A 49 -17.93 -6.03 17.93
N ILE A 50 -18.87 -6.85 18.40
CA ILE A 50 -18.74 -8.31 18.40
C ILE A 50 -19.46 -8.91 17.21
N TRP A 51 -18.72 -9.61 16.38
CA TRP A 51 -19.20 -10.38 15.24
C TRP A 51 -19.39 -11.83 15.64
N LEU A 52 -20.64 -12.29 15.64
CA LEU A 52 -20.95 -13.67 16.05
C LEU A 52 -20.63 -14.71 14.98
N ASN A 53 -20.60 -14.32 13.71
CA ASN A 53 -20.31 -15.24 12.60
C ASN A 53 -19.86 -14.49 11.34
N LYS A 54 -19.24 -15.24 10.43
CA LYS A 54 -18.74 -14.79 9.12
C LYS A 54 -19.77 -14.03 8.31
N LYS A 55 -21.00 -14.56 8.19
CA LYS A 55 -22.06 -13.94 7.37
C LYS A 55 -22.41 -12.52 7.84
N LYS A 56 -22.44 -12.30 9.16
CA LYS A 56 -22.67 -10.95 9.72
C LYS A 56 -21.49 -10.03 9.49
N PHE A 57 -20.27 -10.53 9.64
CA PHE A 57 -19.04 -9.77 9.41
C PHE A 57 -18.89 -9.30 7.96
N GLU A 58 -19.28 -10.14 7.00
CA GLU A 58 -19.17 -9.83 5.56
C GLU A 58 -20.32 -8.97 5.04
N LYS A 59 -21.41 -8.79 5.79
CA LYS A 59 -22.57 -8.01 5.35
C LYS A 59 -22.53 -6.60 5.92
N ALA A 60 -22.59 -5.59 5.04
CA ALA A 60 -22.72 -4.21 5.45
C ALA A 60 -24.12 -3.91 6.03
N THR A 61 -24.22 -2.94 6.94
CA THR A 61 -25.51 -2.51 7.47
C THR A 61 -26.13 -1.48 6.51
N ILE A 62 -27.27 -1.81 5.90
CA ILE A 62 -28.09 -0.85 5.16
C ILE A 62 -29.00 -0.13 6.16
N ILE A 63 -29.01 1.21 6.17
CA ILE A 63 -30.07 1.99 6.83
C ILE A 63 -31.32 1.93 5.94
N ARG A 64 -31.98 0.78 5.93
CA ARG A 64 -33.39 0.52 5.56
C ARG A 64 -33.63 -0.98 5.70
N ASP A 65 -34.82 -1.28 6.21
CA ASP A 65 -35.29 -2.55 6.76
C ASP A 65 -34.92 -3.82 5.97
N GLN A 66 -34.78 -4.87 6.79
CA GLN A 66 -34.82 -6.30 6.49
C GLN A 66 -35.07 -6.68 5.02
N LEU A 67 -34.18 -7.51 4.47
CA LEU A 67 -34.54 -8.83 3.94
C LEU A 67 -33.29 -9.65 3.59
N ASN A 68 -33.48 -10.96 3.73
CA ASN A 68 -32.51 -12.00 3.46
C ASN A 68 -32.23 -12.12 1.96
N GLU A 69 -30.99 -12.44 1.61
CA GLU A 69 -30.72 -13.49 0.63
C GLU A 69 -29.28 -13.98 0.79
N SER A 70 -29.08 -15.26 0.49
CA SER A 70 -27.86 -16.03 0.72
C SER A 70 -27.24 -16.42 -0.61
N TYR A 71 -26.01 -16.01 -0.84
CA TYR A 71 -25.11 -16.65 -1.79
C TYR A 71 -23.80 -16.94 -1.07
N SER A 72 -23.43 -18.22 -0.96
CA SER A 72 -22.11 -18.62 -0.45
C SER A 72 -21.21 -18.96 -1.63
N LEU A 73 -20.15 -18.16 -1.78
CA LEU A 73 -19.00 -18.56 -2.59
C LEU A 73 -18.03 -19.27 -1.64
N LYS A 74 -17.80 -20.58 -1.89
CA LYS A 74 -16.72 -21.32 -1.24
C LYS A 74 -15.40 -20.86 -1.86
N SER A 75 -14.66 -20.01 -1.15
CA SER A 75 -13.24 -19.76 -1.44
C SER A 75 -12.37 -20.44 -0.40
N THR A 76 -11.51 -21.33 -0.87
CA THR A 76 -10.55 -22.10 -0.08
C THR A 76 -9.44 -21.18 0.46
N SER A 77 -9.17 -21.32 1.77
CA SER A 77 -8.10 -20.72 2.58
C SER A 77 -7.88 -19.21 2.42
N LEU A 78 -8.73 -18.42 3.07
CA LEU A 78 -8.47 -17.03 3.44
C LEU A 78 -8.13 -17.00 4.94
N SER A 79 -7.33 -16.04 5.41
CA SER A 79 -6.96 -15.91 6.83
C SER A 79 -8.19 -16.10 7.73
N GLU A 80 -8.21 -17.16 8.54
CA GLU A 80 -9.41 -17.55 9.28
C GLU A 80 -9.58 -16.65 10.50
N ILE A 81 -10.34 -15.57 10.33
CA ILE A 81 -10.94 -14.88 11.48
C ILE A 81 -11.78 -15.92 12.22
N GLU A 82 -11.38 -16.24 13.46
CA GLU A 82 -12.17 -17.09 14.34
C GLU A 82 -13.34 -16.28 14.93
N PHE A 83 -14.54 -16.86 14.90
CA PHE A 83 -15.75 -16.24 15.44
C PHE A 83 -16.12 -16.88 16.78
N PRO A 84 -16.55 -16.10 17.80
CA PRO A 84 -16.83 -14.67 17.74
C PRO A 84 -15.58 -13.79 17.63
N TYR A 85 -15.64 -12.76 16.78
CA TYR A 85 -14.55 -11.83 16.53
C TYR A 85 -14.91 -10.45 17.06
N THR A 86 -14.03 -9.84 17.83
CA THR A 86 -14.22 -8.48 18.35
C THR A 86 -13.31 -7.52 17.59
N GLU A 87 -13.90 -6.45 17.03
CA GLU A 87 -13.16 -5.34 16.45
C GLU A 87 -13.54 -4.03 17.12
N LYS A 88 -12.61 -3.07 17.13
CA LYS A 88 -12.89 -1.69 17.51
C LYS A 88 -13.64 -1.00 16.38
N SER A 89 -14.60 -0.15 16.75
CA SER A 89 -15.41 0.60 15.79
C SER A 89 -15.68 2.03 16.23
N LYS A 90 -15.81 2.93 15.24
CA LYS A 90 -16.24 4.33 15.38
C LYS A 90 -17.53 4.56 14.60
N THR A 91 -18.29 5.59 14.96
CA THR A 91 -19.42 6.04 14.13
C THR A 91 -18.92 6.86 12.95
N TRP A 92 -19.75 6.98 11.91
CA TRP A 92 -19.43 7.82 10.77
C TRP A 92 -19.20 9.28 11.15
N GLU A 93 -19.94 9.81 12.13
CA GLU A 93 -19.76 11.17 12.64
C GLU A 93 -18.37 11.37 13.26
N GLN A 94 -17.85 10.39 13.99
CA GLN A 94 -16.50 10.44 14.56
C GLN A 94 -15.44 10.46 13.44
N LEU A 95 -15.55 9.55 12.46
CA LEU A 95 -14.60 9.42 11.35
C LEU A 95 -14.60 10.65 10.43
N PHE A 96 -15.77 11.17 10.09
CA PHE A 96 -15.87 12.42 9.31
C PHE A 96 -15.47 13.64 10.14
N GLY A 97 -15.66 13.60 11.45
CA GLY A 97 -15.18 14.61 12.39
C GLY A 97 -13.67 14.80 12.30
N GLU A 98 -12.89 13.72 12.24
CA GLU A 98 -11.43 13.75 12.10
C GLU A 98 -11.00 14.42 10.78
N CYS A 99 -11.67 14.11 9.68
CA CYS A 99 -11.43 14.78 8.39
C CYS A 99 -11.73 16.29 8.47
N TYR A 100 -12.84 16.65 9.11
CA TYR A 100 -13.26 18.04 9.27
C TYR A 100 -12.30 18.84 10.16
N GLN A 101 -11.81 18.26 11.25
CA GLN A 101 -10.81 18.92 12.10
C GLN A 101 -9.53 19.23 11.33
N TYR A 102 -9.02 18.26 10.55
CA TYR A 102 -7.86 18.49 9.70
C TYR A 102 -8.08 19.62 8.68
N ARG A 103 -9.24 19.60 8.01
CA ARG A 103 -9.62 20.64 7.04
C ARG A 103 -9.61 22.04 7.68
N LYS A 104 -10.15 22.16 8.89
CA LYS A 104 -10.18 23.42 9.64
C LYS A 104 -8.78 23.84 10.10
N LEU A 105 -8.00 22.90 10.63
CA LEU A 105 -6.66 23.15 11.16
C LEU A 105 -5.68 23.65 10.09
N LYS A 106 -5.70 23.03 8.91
CA LYS A 106 -4.81 23.38 7.80
C LYS A 106 -5.44 24.39 6.81
N GLU A 107 -6.61 24.95 7.15
CA GLU A 107 -7.35 25.92 6.33
C GLU A 107 -7.49 25.50 4.86
N LEU A 108 -7.85 24.23 4.62
CA LEU A 108 -7.78 23.69 3.28
C LEU A 108 -8.78 24.34 2.33
N PRO A 109 -8.41 24.50 1.04
CA PRO A 109 -9.33 24.93 0.00
C PRO A 109 -10.59 24.06 -0.06
N SER A 110 -11.70 24.70 -0.44
CA SER A 110 -12.99 24.03 -0.49
C SER A 110 -13.09 22.95 -1.57
N ASP A 111 -12.22 22.96 -2.57
CA ASP A 111 -12.14 22.00 -3.68
C ASP A 111 -11.24 20.80 -3.38
N ASP A 112 -10.46 20.84 -2.29
CA ASP A 112 -9.59 19.75 -1.89
C ASP A 112 -10.38 18.62 -1.21
N ILE A 113 -9.97 17.38 -1.49
CA ILE A 113 -10.53 16.16 -0.91
C ILE A 113 -9.68 15.72 0.28
N VAL A 114 -10.34 15.24 1.32
CA VAL A 114 -9.71 14.67 2.52
C VAL A 114 -10.12 13.21 2.64
N VAL A 115 -9.16 12.32 2.80
CA VAL A 115 -9.39 10.86 2.90
C VAL A 115 -8.71 10.33 4.15
N LEU A 116 -9.50 9.93 5.15
CA LEU A 116 -9.03 9.24 6.33
C LEU A 116 -8.83 7.74 6.05
N LEU A 117 -7.61 7.25 6.24
CA LEU A 117 -7.29 5.83 6.23
C LEU A 117 -7.21 5.32 7.66
N THR A 118 -8.07 4.36 8.02
CA THR A 118 -8.23 3.88 9.41
C THR A 118 -8.32 2.36 9.54
N ASP A 119 -7.55 1.77 10.47
CA ASP A 119 -7.71 0.33 10.80
C ASP A 119 -8.92 0.09 11.75
N VAL A 120 -9.53 1.14 12.30
CA VAL A 120 -10.74 1.02 13.11
C VAL A 120 -11.95 0.79 12.20
N GLY A 121 -12.80 -0.17 12.58
CA GLY A 121 -14.05 -0.46 11.87
C GLY A 121 -15.07 0.67 12.01
N ASN A 122 -16.20 0.53 11.32
CA ASN A 122 -17.32 1.46 11.45
C ASN A 122 -18.61 0.77 11.87
N ASP A 123 -19.46 1.52 12.56
CA ASP A 123 -20.78 1.10 13.02
C ASP A 123 -21.65 0.49 11.90
N LEU A 124 -21.55 0.99 10.67
CA LEU A 124 -22.27 0.48 9.50
C LEU A 124 -21.53 -0.60 8.68
N ASN A 125 -20.31 -0.98 9.06
CA ASN A 125 -19.49 -2.03 8.44
C ASN A 125 -19.26 -1.87 6.92
N TRP A 126 -18.97 -0.65 6.46
CA TRP A 126 -18.57 -0.39 5.07
C TRP A 126 -17.05 -0.30 4.90
N PHE A 127 -16.52 -0.63 3.71
CA PHE A 127 -15.08 -0.40 3.43
C PHE A 127 -14.72 1.09 3.37
N GLY A 128 -15.69 1.95 3.14
CA GLY A 128 -15.53 3.39 3.17
C GLY A 128 -16.86 4.09 2.94
N SER A 129 -16.87 5.39 3.19
CA SER A 129 -18.04 6.24 2.93
C SER A 129 -17.60 7.69 2.73
N VAL A 130 -18.55 8.53 2.35
CA VAL A 130 -18.37 9.96 2.05
C VAL A 130 -19.24 10.80 2.95
N ALA A 131 -18.74 11.90 3.50
CA ALA A 131 -19.50 12.89 4.27
C ALA A 131 -20.57 13.60 3.42
N PRO A 132 -21.58 14.28 4.00
CA PRO A 132 -22.56 15.05 3.21
C PRO A 132 -21.91 16.14 2.34
N SER A 133 -20.70 16.60 2.71
CA SER A 133 -19.88 17.55 1.94
C SER A 133 -19.42 17.02 0.59
N MET A 134 -19.50 15.70 0.36
CA MET A 134 -18.94 14.98 -0.80
C MET A 134 -17.41 15.07 -0.95
N LYS A 135 -16.70 15.58 0.05
CA LYS A 135 -15.25 15.89 -0.04
C LYS A 135 -14.42 15.27 1.07
N ASP A 136 -15.06 14.74 2.10
CA ASP A 136 -14.40 14.08 3.22
C ASP A 136 -14.80 12.61 3.20
N PHE A 137 -13.82 11.72 3.07
CA PHE A 137 -14.02 10.28 2.98
C PHE A 137 -13.31 9.58 4.13
N PHE A 138 -13.84 8.44 4.56
CA PHE A 138 -13.04 7.48 5.33
C PHE A 138 -12.95 6.17 4.55
N ILE A 139 -11.85 5.46 4.72
CA ILE A 139 -11.60 4.13 4.16
C ILE A 139 -11.04 3.25 5.27
N GLN A 140 -11.71 2.12 5.49
CA GLN A 140 -11.24 1.09 6.41
C GLN A 140 -10.08 0.32 5.77
N THR A 141 -8.96 0.23 6.47
CA THR A 141 -7.73 -0.43 6.04
C THR A 141 -7.52 -1.80 6.71
N SER A 142 -8.38 -2.16 7.67
CA SER A 142 -8.33 -3.45 8.35
C SER A 142 -9.10 -4.56 7.60
N ASN A 143 -8.73 -5.81 7.90
CA ASN A 143 -9.43 -7.03 7.49
C ASN A 143 -9.51 -7.31 5.97
N TRP A 144 -8.72 -6.62 5.13
CA TRP A 144 -8.64 -6.93 3.69
C TRP A 144 -8.16 -8.36 3.39
N GLU A 145 -7.28 -8.90 4.23
CA GLU A 145 -6.76 -10.27 4.13
C GLU A 145 -7.86 -11.32 4.28
N HIS A 146 -8.94 -11.03 5.02
CA HIS A 146 -10.10 -11.92 5.12
C HIS A 146 -10.78 -12.13 3.77
N TYR A 147 -10.77 -11.11 2.89
CA TYR A 147 -11.43 -11.18 1.58
C TYR A 147 -10.48 -11.65 0.48
N PHE A 148 -9.22 -11.22 0.51
CA PHE A 148 -8.26 -11.47 -0.57
C PHE A 148 -7.18 -12.51 -0.24
N GLY A 149 -7.10 -12.91 1.03
CA GLY A 149 -6.08 -13.80 1.56
C GLY A 149 -4.71 -13.13 1.53
N ASN A 150 -3.67 -13.93 1.71
CA ASN A 150 -2.29 -13.46 1.66
C ASN A 150 -1.76 -13.30 0.20
N THR A 151 -2.65 -13.41 -0.78
CA THR A 151 -2.29 -13.39 -2.21
C THR A 151 -2.15 -11.98 -2.75
N ILE A 152 -2.89 -11.03 -2.17
CA ILE A 152 -2.93 -9.63 -2.59
C ILE A 152 -2.41 -8.78 -1.45
N ASP A 153 -1.51 -7.88 -1.79
CA ASP A 153 -1.02 -6.87 -0.87
C ASP A 153 -2.12 -5.85 -0.56
N ILE A 154 -2.39 -5.61 0.72
CA ILE A 154 -3.48 -4.74 1.20
C ILE A 154 -3.38 -3.29 0.67
N ARG A 155 -2.21 -2.86 0.20
CA ARG A 155 -2.05 -1.52 -0.38
C ARG A 155 -2.90 -1.31 -1.62
N PHE A 156 -3.10 -2.37 -2.42
CA PHE A 156 -3.88 -2.31 -3.64
C PHE A 156 -5.38 -2.07 -3.39
N PRO A 157 -6.08 -2.84 -2.54
CA PRO A 157 -7.49 -2.55 -2.23
C PRO A 157 -7.68 -1.19 -1.56
N ILE A 158 -6.75 -0.75 -0.70
CA ILE A 158 -6.83 0.57 -0.06
C ILE A 158 -6.71 1.69 -1.10
N ALA A 159 -5.67 1.66 -1.95
CA ALA A 159 -5.48 2.65 -3.00
C ALA A 159 -6.64 2.64 -4.03
N TYR A 160 -7.18 1.45 -4.31
CA TYR A 160 -8.37 1.30 -5.15
C TYR A 160 -9.56 2.05 -4.55
N GLU A 161 -9.88 1.84 -3.28
CA GLU A 161 -10.99 2.55 -2.64
C GLU A 161 -10.76 4.07 -2.63
N VAL A 162 -9.52 4.54 -2.42
CA VAL A 162 -9.19 5.98 -2.51
C VAL A 162 -9.61 6.53 -3.87
N ILE A 163 -9.18 5.89 -4.96
CA ILE A 163 -9.47 6.39 -6.29
C ILE A 163 -10.95 6.27 -6.65
N ILE A 164 -11.65 5.21 -6.21
CA ILE A 164 -13.09 5.06 -6.45
C ILE A 164 -13.89 6.18 -5.78
N TRP A 165 -13.55 6.56 -4.55
CA TRP A 165 -14.24 7.67 -3.88
C TRP A 165 -13.97 9.02 -4.56
N VAL A 166 -12.74 9.26 -5.03
CA VAL A 166 -12.42 10.45 -5.83
C VAL A 166 -13.19 10.44 -7.16
N MET A 167 -13.30 9.30 -7.84
CA MET A 167 -14.13 9.19 -9.05
C MET A 167 -15.60 9.48 -8.77
N ARG A 168 -16.15 8.97 -7.66
CA ARG A 168 -17.54 9.23 -7.24
C ARG A 168 -17.80 10.72 -7.01
N PHE A 169 -16.84 11.47 -6.48
CA PHE A 169 -16.96 12.93 -6.35
C PHE A 169 -17.19 13.63 -7.69
N TYR A 170 -16.52 13.22 -8.76
CA TYR A 170 -16.75 13.80 -10.09
C TYR A 170 -18.03 13.28 -10.75
N MET A 171 -18.34 12.01 -10.56
CA MET A 171 -19.47 11.34 -11.23
C MET A 171 -20.83 11.69 -10.62
N PHE A 172 -20.90 12.07 -9.35
CA PHE A 172 -22.14 12.25 -8.60
C PHE A 172 -22.17 13.57 -7.82
N SER A 173 -23.36 14.13 -7.60
CA SER A 173 -23.54 15.44 -6.95
C SER A 173 -23.59 15.30 -5.43
N ASP A 174 -24.14 14.18 -4.99
CA ASP A 174 -24.49 13.89 -3.61
C ASP A 174 -24.64 12.38 -3.43
N ARG A 175 -24.89 11.98 -2.18
CA ARG A 175 -25.06 10.57 -1.79
C ARG A 175 -26.28 9.91 -2.45
N ALA A 176 -27.36 10.65 -2.70
CA ALA A 176 -28.54 10.09 -3.34
C ALA A 176 -28.26 9.79 -4.82
N ALA A 177 -27.55 10.69 -5.51
CA ALA A 177 -27.08 10.45 -6.87
C ALA A 177 -26.12 9.25 -6.96
N ILE A 178 -25.23 9.06 -5.98
CA ILE A 178 -24.41 7.84 -5.88
C ILE A 178 -25.32 6.61 -5.77
N TRP A 179 -26.29 6.65 -4.85
CA TRP A 179 -27.19 5.52 -4.61
C TRP A 179 -27.96 5.08 -5.86
N GLU A 180 -28.46 6.03 -6.66
CA GLU A 180 -29.14 5.75 -7.93
C GLU A 180 -28.17 5.33 -9.05
N GLY A 181 -26.90 5.69 -8.93
CA GLY A 181 -25.88 5.46 -9.95
C GLY A 181 -25.09 4.16 -9.84
N VAL A 182 -25.08 3.51 -8.67
CA VAL A 182 -24.33 2.28 -8.42
C VAL A 182 -25.06 1.02 -8.88
N HIS A 183 -24.31 -0.02 -9.26
CA HIS A 183 -24.88 -1.31 -9.62
C HIS A 183 -25.22 -2.12 -8.37
N LYS A 184 -26.52 -2.37 -8.14
CA LYS A 184 -27.01 -3.18 -7.01
C LYS A 184 -26.60 -4.64 -7.14
N LYS A 185 -26.54 -5.14 -8.36
CA LYS A 185 -25.96 -6.45 -8.69
C LYS A 185 -24.53 -6.22 -9.20
N PRO A 186 -23.51 -6.82 -8.56
CA PRO A 186 -22.13 -6.69 -9.03
C PRO A 186 -21.96 -7.27 -10.43
N ILE A 187 -21.30 -6.52 -11.31
CA ILE A 187 -20.97 -6.92 -12.69
C ILE A 187 -19.48 -6.84 -12.98
N GLY A 188 -18.65 -6.48 -11.99
CA GLY A 188 -17.23 -6.17 -12.17
C GLY A 188 -16.96 -4.71 -12.54
N CYS A 189 -17.90 -3.81 -12.27
CA CYS A 189 -17.70 -2.39 -12.52
C CYS A 189 -17.19 -1.69 -11.24
N ILE A 190 -16.38 -0.64 -11.40
CA ILE A 190 -15.95 0.24 -10.30
C ILE A 190 -17.10 0.87 -9.49
N MET A 191 -18.33 0.87 -10.04
CA MET A 191 -19.54 1.35 -9.37
C MET A 191 -20.43 0.23 -8.83
N ASP A 192 -19.92 -1.00 -8.73
CA ASP A 192 -20.61 -2.06 -8.00
C ASP A 192 -20.79 -1.66 -6.53
N PHE A 193 -22.00 -1.87 -6.00
CA PHE A 193 -22.38 -1.47 -4.64
C PHE A 193 -21.75 -2.37 -3.58
N CYS A 194 -21.61 -3.68 -3.85
CA CYS A 194 -20.98 -4.67 -2.97
C CYS A 194 -21.47 -4.62 -1.51
N GLU A 195 -22.79 -4.79 -1.31
CA GLU A 195 -23.38 -4.88 0.04
C GLU A 195 -22.79 -6.06 0.84
N ASP A 196 -22.59 -7.18 0.17
CA ASP A 196 -21.75 -8.26 0.66
C ASP A 196 -20.30 -7.91 0.32
N LYS A 197 -19.49 -7.66 1.35
CA LYS A 197 -18.10 -7.23 1.24
C LYS A 197 -17.24 -8.24 0.48
N SER A 198 -17.60 -9.52 0.43
CA SER A 198 -16.88 -10.51 -0.38
C SER A 198 -16.98 -10.24 -1.89
N GLN A 199 -18.01 -9.53 -2.34
CA GLN A 199 -18.21 -9.17 -3.75
C GLN A 199 -17.15 -8.19 -4.26
N ILE A 200 -16.43 -7.51 -3.36
CA ILE A 200 -15.35 -6.58 -3.72
C ILE A 200 -14.25 -7.23 -4.56
N ILE A 201 -14.08 -8.56 -4.42
CA ILE A 201 -13.09 -9.33 -5.18
C ILE A 201 -13.36 -9.23 -6.68
N LEU A 202 -14.61 -9.36 -7.10
CA LEU A 202 -14.99 -9.27 -8.52
C LEU A 202 -14.65 -7.88 -9.06
N LYS A 203 -15.10 -6.85 -8.34
CA LYS A 203 -14.92 -5.43 -8.66
C LYS A 203 -13.44 -5.03 -8.80
N MET A 204 -12.57 -5.47 -7.90
CA MET A 204 -11.14 -5.11 -7.95
C MET A 204 -10.34 -5.93 -8.96
N ARG A 205 -10.67 -7.21 -9.18
CA ARG A 205 -9.97 -8.03 -10.20
C ARG A 205 -10.26 -7.61 -11.63
N THR A 206 -11.49 -7.13 -11.85
CA THR A 206 -11.92 -6.58 -13.15
C THR A 206 -11.43 -5.15 -13.30
N ALA A 207 -11.59 -4.31 -12.26
CA ALA A 207 -11.24 -2.88 -12.25
C ALA A 207 -11.74 -2.14 -13.48
N ASP A 208 -12.92 -2.52 -13.98
CA ASP A 208 -13.47 -2.05 -15.25
C ASP A 208 -14.54 -0.97 -15.05
N VAL A 209 -14.75 -0.15 -16.07
CA VAL A 209 -15.79 0.88 -16.09
C VAL A 209 -16.77 0.56 -17.20
N CYS A 210 -17.95 0.07 -16.83
CA CYS A 210 -18.96 -0.33 -17.80
C CYS A 210 -19.46 0.88 -18.62
N GLU A 211 -20.07 0.61 -19.78
CA GLU A 211 -20.57 1.64 -20.70
C GLU A 211 -21.49 2.65 -20.00
N SER A 212 -22.40 2.20 -19.13
CA SER A 212 -23.28 3.11 -18.39
C SER A 212 -22.54 4.07 -17.44
N CYS A 213 -21.42 3.63 -16.86
CA CYS A 213 -20.56 4.48 -16.02
C CYS A 213 -19.68 5.41 -16.87
N MET A 214 -19.19 4.94 -18.02
CA MET A 214 -18.50 5.77 -19.00
C MET A 214 -19.40 6.90 -19.50
N ASN A 215 -20.67 6.61 -19.78
CA ASN A 215 -21.66 7.61 -20.17
C ASN A 215 -21.87 8.66 -19.07
N LYS A 216 -21.77 8.30 -17.78
CA LYS A 216 -21.82 9.28 -16.68
C LYS A 216 -20.60 10.20 -16.67
N ILE A 217 -19.41 9.67 -16.96
CA ILE A 217 -18.18 10.49 -17.08
C ILE A 217 -18.36 11.54 -18.17
N VAL A 218 -18.91 11.15 -19.32
CA VAL A 218 -19.21 12.05 -20.45
C VAL A 218 -20.30 13.06 -20.08
N GLN A 219 -21.40 12.61 -19.47
CA GLN A 219 -22.51 13.50 -19.05
C GLN A 219 -22.08 14.54 -18.02
N ARG A 220 -21.09 14.21 -17.19
CA ARG A 220 -20.51 15.12 -16.19
C ARG A 220 -19.41 16.02 -16.74
N ASP A 221 -19.08 15.91 -18.02
CA ASP A 221 -18.01 16.65 -18.68
C ASP A 221 -16.68 16.61 -17.89
N ILE A 222 -16.36 15.41 -17.38
CA ILE A 222 -15.12 15.22 -16.63
C ILE A 222 -13.95 15.36 -17.61
N SER A 223 -13.02 16.26 -17.30
CA SER A 223 -11.88 16.55 -18.16
C SER A 223 -11.09 15.28 -18.50
N PRO A 224 -10.69 15.08 -19.77
CA PRO A 224 -9.93 13.91 -20.20
C PRO A 224 -8.62 13.68 -19.43
N LEU A 225 -8.03 14.74 -18.85
CA LEU A 225 -6.82 14.63 -18.03
C LEU A 225 -7.09 13.89 -16.71
N TYR A 226 -8.23 14.16 -16.07
CA TYR A 226 -8.66 13.43 -14.87
C TYR A 226 -9.06 12.01 -15.23
N SER A 227 -9.85 11.83 -16.30
CA SER A 227 -10.24 10.50 -16.78
C SER A 227 -9.03 9.62 -17.08
N ARG A 228 -8.01 10.14 -17.77
CA ARG A 228 -6.77 9.42 -18.03
C ARG A 228 -6.09 8.99 -16.74
N GLN A 229 -5.88 9.92 -15.80
CA GLN A 229 -5.25 9.59 -14.52
C GLN A 229 -6.06 8.55 -13.72
N PHE A 230 -7.40 8.60 -13.76
CA PHE A 230 -8.25 7.56 -13.15
C PHE A 230 -7.98 6.18 -13.72
N PHE A 231 -7.99 6.05 -15.05
CA PHE A 231 -7.75 4.76 -15.71
C PHE A 231 -6.32 4.26 -15.49
N ASP A 232 -5.32 5.14 -15.58
CA ASP A 232 -3.92 4.77 -15.33
C ASP A 232 -3.73 4.20 -13.92
N ILE A 233 -4.35 4.83 -12.89
CA ILE A 233 -4.31 4.31 -11.51
C ILE A 233 -4.99 2.95 -11.42
N LEU A 234 -6.21 2.80 -11.97
CA LEU A 234 -6.96 1.54 -11.92
C LEU A 234 -6.21 0.39 -12.61
N ASP A 235 -5.66 0.65 -13.80
CA ASP A 235 -4.89 -0.33 -14.57
C ASP A 235 -3.58 -0.68 -13.87
N GLY A 236 -2.89 0.30 -13.29
CA GLY A 236 -1.67 0.07 -12.51
C GLY A 236 -1.92 -0.80 -11.28
N ILE A 237 -3.01 -0.55 -10.54
CA ILE A 237 -3.43 -1.39 -9.40
C ILE A 237 -3.76 -2.80 -9.89
N ARG A 238 -4.58 -2.94 -10.93
CA ARG A 238 -4.98 -4.23 -11.51
C ARG A 238 -3.78 -5.05 -11.96
N ASN A 239 -2.87 -4.43 -12.70
CA ASN A 239 -1.65 -5.08 -13.19
C ASN A 239 -0.80 -5.58 -12.01
N SER A 240 -0.59 -4.74 -10.99
CA SER A 240 0.18 -5.10 -9.79
C SER A 240 -0.45 -6.24 -8.99
N MET A 241 -1.78 -6.25 -8.86
CA MET A 241 -2.51 -7.36 -8.20
C MET A 241 -2.35 -8.69 -8.95
N THR A 242 -2.31 -8.66 -10.29
CA THR A 242 -2.10 -9.89 -11.09
C THR A 242 -0.63 -10.33 -11.16
N PHE A 243 0.31 -9.39 -11.03
CA PHE A 243 1.75 -9.67 -11.15
C PHE A 243 2.20 -10.70 -10.13
N ARG A 244 1.84 -10.57 -8.84
CA ARG A 244 2.36 -11.47 -7.80
C ARG A 244 2.05 -12.95 -8.05
N GLY A 245 0.82 -13.23 -8.48
CA GLY A 245 0.40 -14.60 -8.85
C GLY A 245 1.16 -15.13 -10.05
N ARG A 246 1.34 -14.30 -11.10
CA ARG A 246 2.08 -14.68 -12.31
C ARG A 246 3.58 -14.81 -12.07
N ALA A 247 4.17 -13.89 -11.35
CA ALA A 247 5.58 -13.85 -10.99
C ALA A 247 5.99 -15.09 -10.19
N SER A 248 5.14 -15.54 -9.25
CA SER A 248 5.37 -16.80 -8.53
C SER A 248 5.36 -18.02 -9.46
N LEU A 249 4.45 -18.05 -10.44
CA LEU A 249 4.33 -19.17 -11.38
C LEU A 249 5.47 -19.17 -12.41
N LEU A 250 5.79 -18.00 -12.95
CA LEU A 250 6.77 -17.80 -14.03
C LEU A 250 8.19 -17.62 -13.50
N GLN A 251 8.39 -17.56 -12.18
CA GLN A 251 9.67 -17.25 -11.54
C GLN A 251 10.30 -15.97 -12.11
N GLN A 252 9.47 -14.96 -12.34
CA GLN A 252 9.88 -13.69 -12.93
C GLN A 252 10.00 -12.62 -11.83
N PRO A 253 11.20 -12.10 -11.53
CA PRO A 253 11.35 -11.02 -10.57
C PRO A 253 10.78 -9.70 -11.11
N SER A 254 10.41 -8.81 -10.19
CA SER A 254 10.21 -7.38 -10.44
C SER A 254 11.55 -6.72 -10.75
N ARG A 255 11.51 -5.71 -11.61
CA ARG A 255 12.59 -4.76 -11.78
C ARG A 255 12.81 -3.95 -10.50
N ILE A 256 14.05 -3.55 -10.25
CA ILE A 256 14.42 -2.60 -9.20
C ILE A 256 14.75 -1.26 -9.86
N GLU A 257 14.04 -0.22 -9.48
CA GLU A 257 14.44 1.16 -9.75
C GLU A 257 15.13 1.77 -8.53
N ILE A 258 16.32 2.32 -8.74
CA ILE A 258 17.09 3.04 -7.73
C ILE A 258 16.99 4.53 -8.05
N ARG A 259 16.19 5.26 -7.27
CA ARG A 259 15.81 6.65 -7.56
C ARG A 259 16.54 7.65 -6.67
N GLY A 260 17.07 8.70 -7.29
CA GLY A 260 17.58 9.91 -6.64
C GLY A 260 18.88 9.74 -5.83
N ILE A 261 19.37 10.84 -5.26
CA ILE A 261 20.67 10.90 -4.56
C ILE A 261 20.73 9.94 -3.37
N MET A 262 19.61 9.76 -2.66
CA MET A 262 19.52 8.84 -1.52
C MET A 262 19.37 7.37 -1.93
N LYS A 263 19.39 7.06 -3.24
CA LYS A 263 19.29 5.71 -3.83
C LYS A 263 18.18 4.90 -3.17
N ARG A 264 16.95 5.43 -3.25
CA ARG A 264 15.75 4.74 -2.76
C ARG A 264 15.43 3.58 -3.72
N LEU A 265 15.17 2.39 -3.19
CA LEU A 265 15.01 1.17 -4.00
C LEU A 265 13.53 0.81 -4.11
N PHE A 266 13.02 0.65 -5.32
CA PHE A 266 11.62 0.35 -5.59
C PHE A 266 11.45 -0.89 -6.46
N PHE A 267 10.58 -1.81 -6.04
CA PHE A 267 10.12 -2.92 -6.86
C PHE A 267 8.98 -2.47 -7.78
N VAL A 268 9.31 -2.09 -9.01
CA VAL A 268 8.40 -1.39 -9.93
C VAL A 268 7.17 -2.23 -10.27
N ASP A 269 7.38 -3.51 -10.55
CA ASP A 269 6.31 -4.44 -10.94
C ASP A 269 5.44 -4.90 -9.73
N LEU A 270 5.85 -4.55 -8.50
CA LEU A 270 5.09 -4.74 -7.26
C LEU A 270 4.37 -3.45 -6.81
N GLY A 271 3.97 -2.62 -7.78
CA GLY A 271 3.31 -1.33 -7.53
C GLY A 271 4.25 -0.30 -6.92
N GLY A 272 5.53 -0.30 -7.31
CA GLY A 272 6.56 0.59 -6.76
C GLY A 272 6.77 0.40 -5.26
N LEU A 273 6.76 -0.85 -4.76
CA LEU A 273 7.01 -1.11 -3.34
C LEU A 273 8.44 -0.70 -2.95
N GLU A 274 8.60 0.16 -1.95
CA GLU A 274 9.92 0.59 -1.49
C GLU A 274 10.57 -0.44 -0.56
N LEU A 275 11.84 -0.75 -0.80
CA LEU A 275 12.68 -1.51 0.13
C LEU A 275 13.38 -0.56 1.12
N LEU A 276 12.82 -0.44 2.32
CA LEU A 276 13.32 0.46 3.37
C LEU A 276 14.55 -0.11 4.10
N LEU A 277 15.73 0.25 3.63
CA LEU A 277 17.02 -0.07 4.26
C LEU A 277 17.58 1.15 5.00
N ASN A 278 18.08 0.95 6.22
CA ASN A 278 18.83 1.99 6.94
C ASN A 278 20.18 2.26 6.22
N PRO A 279 20.92 3.34 6.56
CA PRO A 279 22.16 3.67 5.86
C PRO A 279 23.18 2.52 5.78
N LYS A 280 23.34 1.74 6.86
CA LYS A 280 24.27 0.61 6.92
C LYS A 280 23.81 -0.55 6.03
N GLU A 281 22.54 -0.94 6.16
CA GLU A 281 21.92 -1.97 5.35
C GLU A 281 21.95 -1.63 3.86
N LYS A 282 21.65 -0.38 3.51
CA LYS A 282 21.66 0.12 2.13
C LYS A 282 23.05 0.07 1.52
N SER A 283 24.06 0.47 2.28
CA SER A 283 25.46 0.42 1.83
C SER A 283 25.90 -1.00 1.52
N VAL A 284 25.61 -1.95 2.41
CA VAL A 284 25.90 -3.37 2.19
C VAL A 284 25.12 -3.90 1.00
N TYR A 285 23.82 -3.62 0.89
CA TYR A 285 23.02 -4.12 -0.21
C TYR A 285 23.50 -3.63 -1.58
N LEU A 286 23.78 -2.33 -1.70
CA LEU A 286 24.28 -1.74 -2.94
C LEU A 286 25.69 -2.23 -3.30
N LEU A 287 26.55 -2.49 -2.32
CA LEU A 287 27.83 -3.15 -2.56
C LEU A 287 27.60 -4.50 -3.26
N PHE A 288 26.85 -5.41 -2.65
CA PHE A 288 26.57 -6.72 -3.27
C PHE A 288 25.82 -6.63 -4.60
N LEU A 289 25.01 -5.58 -4.80
CA LEU A 289 24.33 -5.33 -6.07
C LEU A 289 25.32 -4.94 -7.17
N ASN A 290 26.33 -4.12 -6.85
CA ASN A 290 27.35 -3.67 -7.80
C ASN A 290 28.37 -4.77 -8.16
N HIS A 291 28.59 -5.76 -7.29
CA HIS A 291 29.53 -6.87 -7.53
C HIS A 291 28.80 -8.14 -7.99
N LYS A 292 28.62 -8.29 -9.32
CA LYS A 292 27.88 -9.42 -9.93
C LYS A 292 28.49 -10.79 -9.57
N ASP A 293 29.81 -10.88 -9.48
CA ASP A 293 30.52 -12.14 -9.15
C ASP A 293 30.45 -12.52 -7.67
N GLY A 294 29.84 -11.67 -6.85
CA GLY A 294 29.72 -11.86 -5.41
C GLY A 294 31.00 -11.55 -4.64
N ILE A 295 30.85 -11.45 -3.32
CA ILE A 295 31.92 -11.10 -2.39
C ILE A 295 31.98 -12.19 -1.32
N GLN A 296 33.17 -12.71 -1.07
CA GLN A 296 33.42 -13.56 0.08
C GLN A 296 33.54 -12.67 1.32
N ILE A 297 32.83 -13.01 2.41
CA ILE A 297 32.76 -12.16 3.61
C ILE A 297 34.14 -11.88 4.21
N SER A 298 35.07 -12.83 4.15
CA SER A 298 36.45 -12.66 4.59
C SER A 298 37.23 -11.59 3.82
N HIS A 299 36.80 -11.25 2.60
CA HIS A 299 37.42 -10.25 1.73
C HIS A 299 36.68 -8.90 1.78
N LEU A 300 35.68 -8.72 2.64
CA LEU A 300 35.04 -7.41 2.83
C LEU A 300 36.01 -6.28 3.20
N PRO A 301 37.12 -6.52 3.94
CA PRO A 301 38.13 -5.48 4.15
C PRO A 301 38.68 -4.86 2.87
N ASP A 302 38.74 -5.62 1.77
CA ASP A 302 39.23 -5.13 0.48
C ASP A 302 38.27 -4.13 -0.18
N TYR A 303 36.99 -4.12 0.24
CA TYR A 303 35.93 -3.23 -0.24
C TYR A 303 35.62 -2.10 0.76
N LYS A 304 36.54 -1.82 1.69
CA LYS A 304 36.36 -0.81 2.73
C LYS A 304 36.04 0.57 2.16
N GLU A 305 36.79 1.02 1.15
CA GLU A 305 36.62 2.34 0.55
C GLU A 305 35.24 2.50 -0.10
N ASP A 306 34.79 1.49 -0.86
CA ASP A 306 33.46 1.48 -1.48
C ASP A 306 32.33 1.54 -0.42
N LEU A 307 32.46 0.77 0.66
CA LEU A 307 31.52 0.78 1.77
C LEU A 307 31.50 2.11 2.51
N GLU A 308 32.67 2.72 2.73
CA GLU A 308 32.77 4.05 3.36
C GLU A 308 32.10 5.11 2.48
N GLN A 309 32.34 5.08 1.17
CA GLN A 309 31.72 6.02 0.23
C GLN A 309 30.19 5.87 0.21
N LEU A 310 29.68 4.63 0.11
CA LEU A 310 28.25 4.35 0.15
C LEU A 310 27.64 4.78 1.49
N TYR A 311 28.29 4.47 2.62
CA TYR A 311 27.76 4.81 3.93
C TYR A 311 27.76 6.31 4.20
N ARG A 312 28.81 7.02 3.79
CA ARG A 312 28.88 8.50 3.82
C ARG A 312 27.74 9.12 3.02
N GLN A 313 27.41 8.57 1.87
CA GLN A 313 26.33 9.07 1.02
C GLN A 313 24.96 9.02 1.70
N PHE A 314 24.69 8.02 2.55
CA PHE A 314 23.36 7.81 3.14
C PHE A 314 23.23 8.18 4.61
N SER A 315 24.34 8.28 5.33
CA SER A 315 24.32 8.62 6.76
C SER A 315 24.28 10.14 6.93
N ASN A 316 23.52 10.61 7.92
CA ASN A 316 23.58 12.01 8.36
C ASN A 316 24.80 12.29 9.27
N GLN A 317 25.74 11.33 9.39
CA GLN A 317 26.92 11.47 10.22
C GLN A 317 27.98 12.27 9.47
N SER A 318 28.46 13.36 10.07
CA SER A 318 29.54 14.19 9.52
C SER A 318 30.91 13.86 10.11
N ASP A 319 30.96 13.17 11.26
CA ASP A 319 32.20 12.74 11.90
C ASP A 319 32.78 11.51 11.19
N LEU A 320 33.94 11.71 10.56
CA LEU A 320 34.65 10.68 9.81
C LEU A 320 35.13 9.53 10.70
N ASP A 321 35.49 9.78 11.96
CA ASP A 321 35.96 8.75 12.87
C ASP A 321 34.81 7.84 13.32
N LEU A 322 33.59 8.38 13.45
CA LEU A 322 32.40 7.57 13.72
C LEU A 322 32.00 6.70 12.53
N ILE A 323 32.15 7.22 11.31
CA ILE A 323 31.96 6.46 10.07
C ILE A 323 32.98 5.33 9.97
N ASN A 324 34.26 5.66 10.10
CA ASN A 324 35.35 4.69 9.98
C ASN A 324 35.22 3.58 11.03
N ARG A 325 34.85 3.91 12.28
CA ARG A 325 34.55 2.92 13.32
C ARG A 325 33.35 2.03 12.94
N SER A 326 32.28 2.63 12.42
CA SER A 326 31.09 1.87 11.99
C SER A 326 31.39 0.88 10.88
N ILE A 327 32.24 1.26 9.93
CA ILE A 327 32.68 0.38 8.84
C ILE A 327 33.70 -0.64 9.32
N ALA A 328 34.66 -0.28 10.16
CA ALA A 328 35.63 -1.21 10.73
C ALA A 328 34.95 -2.38 11.46
N VAL A 329 33.90 -2.09 12.25
CA VAL A 329 33.09 -3.12 12.91
C VAL A 329 32.34 -4.00 11.89
N LEU A 330 31.86 -3.40 10.80
CA LEU A 330 31.10 -4.10 9.77
C LEU A 330 31.97 -5.08 8.95
N ILE A 331 33.19 -4.69 8.62
CA ILE A 331 34.10 -5.47 7.76
C ILE A 331 35.02 -6.40 8.55
N ASN A 332 35.00 -6.35 9.89
CA ASN A 332 35.88 -7.18 10.71
C ASN A 332 35.56 -8.68 10.51
N PRO A 333 36.50 -9.48 9.94
CA PRO A 333 36.26 -10.89 9.64
C PRO A 333 36.16 -11.77 10.89
N LEU A 334 36.60 -11.27 12.06
CA LEU A 334 36.50 -11.96 13.34
C LEU A 334 35.11 -11.80 14.00
N GLU A 335 34.31 -10.87 13.49
CA GLU A 335 33.00 -10.51 14.04
C GLU A 335 31.87 -10.96 13.11
N ASN A 336 30.70 -11.23 13.68
CA ASN A 336 29.54 -11.68 12.89
C ASN A 336 28.68 -10.52 12.34
N ASN A 337 29.10 -9.28 12.53
CA ASN A 337 28.33 -8.06 12.24
C ASN A 337 27.80 -8.00 10.80
N CYS A 338 28.62 -8.34 9.79
CA CYS A 338 28.15 -8.32 8.41
C CYS A 338 27.03 -9.33 8.16
N ASN A 339 27.16 -10.56 8.68
CA ASN A 339 26.13 -11.59 8.51
C ASN A 339 24.82 -11.19 9.20
N GLU A 340 24.88 -10.49 10.34
CA GLU A 340 23.68 -9.94 10.99
C GLU A 340 23.00 -8.88 10.12
N VAL A 341 23.77 -7.95 9.54
CA VAL A 341 23.24 -6.93 8.63
C VAL A 341 22.62 -7.58 7.39
N ILE A 342 23.30 -8.54 6.77
CA ILE A 342 22.76 -9.33 5.66
C ILE A 342 21.46 -10.05 6.06
N SER A 343 21.41 -10.64 7.26
CA SER A 343 20.21 -11.33 7.74
C SER A 343 19.04 -10.35 7.91
N ARG A 344 19.30 -9.13 8.40
CA ARG A 344 18.27 -8.08 8.52
C ARG A 344 17.79 -7.61 7.15
N ILE A 345 18.70 -7.38 6.20
CA ILE A 345 18.37 -7.05 4.80
C ILE A 345 17.49 -8.13 4.20
N ASN A 346 17.93 -9.38 4.26
CA ASN A 346 17.22 -10.53 3.71
C ASN A 346 15.82 -10.68 4.34
N ARG A 347 15.67 -10.46 5.65
CA ARG A 347 14.35 -10.44 6.29
C ARG A 347 13.46 -9.33 5.74
N LYS A 348 13.97 -8.11 5.54
CA LYS A 348 13.21 -7.00 4.95
C LYS A 348 12.80 -7.29 3.50
N ILE A 349 13.70 -7.86 2.70
CA ILE A 349 13.40 -8.32 1.35
C ILE A 349 12.30 -9.36 1.38
N LYS A 350 12.44 -10.40 2.22
CA LYS A 350 11.45 -11.47 2.36
C LYS A 350 10.07 -10.91 2.72
N ASN A 351 10.02 -9.98 3.67
CA ASN A 351 8.77 -9.31 4.06
C ASN A 351 8.17 -8.48 2.92
N ALA A 352 9.01 -7.83 2.11
CA ALA A 352 8.55 -6.99 1.00
C ALA A 352 8.03 -7.82 -0.18
N VAL A 353 8.81 -8.78 -0.67
CA VAL A 353 8.50 -9.48 -1.93
C VAL A 353 7.79 -10.83 -1.71
N GLY A 354 7.92 -11.44 -0.52
CA GLY A 354 7.42 -12.77 -0.19
C GLY A 354 8.38 -13.91 -0.55
N ASP A 355 8.06 -15.12 -0.12
CA ASP A 355 8.90 -16.32 -0.30
C ASP A 355 9.20 -16.63 -1.77
N SER A 356 8.22 -16.49 -2.66
CA SER A 356 8.33 -16.89 -4.06
C SER A 356 9.33 -16.07 -4.86
N LEU A 357 9.57 -14.82 -4.47
CA LEU A 357 10.50 -13.91 -5.17
C LEU A 357 11.77 -13.61 -4.35
N TYR A 358 11.81 -14.04 -3.09
CA TYR A 358 12.90 -13.75 -2.16
C TYR A 358 14.29 -14.12 -2.70
N ASP A 359 14.39 -15.28 -3.36
CA ASP A 359 15.66 -15.84 -3.83
C ASP A 359 16.33 -14.99 -4.93
N PHE A 360 15.58 -14.15 -5.64
CA PHE A 360 16.15 -13.24 -6.65
C PHE A 360 16.92 -12.08 -6.04
N TYR A 361 16.49 -11.59 -4.88
CA TYR A 361 17.00 -10.33 -4.33
C TYR A 361 17.86 -10.50 -3.09
N CYS A 362 17.77 -11.64 -2.40
CA CYS A 362 18.53 -11.86 -1.18
C CYS A 362 20.04 -11.97 -1.44
N ILE A 363 20.84 -11.55 -0.46
CA ILE A 363 22.28 -11.78 -0.47
C ILE A 363 22.51 -13.20 0.08
N LYS A 364 22.91 -14.13 -0.78
CA LYS A 364 23.06 -15.56 -0.43
C LYS A 364 24.33 -16.15 -1.03
N GLY A 365 24.86 -17.16 -0.35
CA GLY A 365 26.04 -17.94 -0.71
C GLY A 365 26.28 -18.99 0.36
N GLU A 366 26.95 -20.09 0.00
CA GLU A 366 27.32 -21.14 0.95
C GLU A 366 28.29 -20.63 2.02
N ARG A 367 28.44 -21.37 3.11
CA ARG A 367 29.32 -20.96 4.20
C ARG A 367 30.77 -21.01 3.72
N GLY A 368 31.45 -19.88 3.81
CA GLY A 368 32.84 -19.74 3.34
C GLY A 368 32.95 -19.36 1.87
N GLU A 369 31.86 -19.41 1.11
CA GLU A 369 31.84 -19.05 -0.31
C GLU A 369 31.42 -17.60 -0.54
N LYS A 370 31.54 -17.15 -1.79
CA LYS A 370 31.05 -15.83 -2.22
C LYS A 370 29.53 -15.73 -2.01
N LYS A 371 29.09 -14.60 -1.47
CA LYS A 371 27.68 -14.22 -1.42
C LYS A 371 27.36 -13.26 -2.56
N MET A 372 26.19 -13.42 -3.18
CA MET A 372 25.75 -12.61 -4.31
C MET A 372 24.23 -12.41 -4.31
N ILE A 373 23.79 -11.47 -5.13
CA ILE A 373 22.37 -11.23 -5.46
C ILE A 373 22.13 -11.77 -6.87
N LYS A 374 21.20 -12.72 -7.00
CA LYS A 374 20.92 -13.45 -8.25
C LYS A 374 20.25 -12.61 -9.34
N LEU A 375 19.57 -11.52 -8.97
CA LEU A 375 18.83 -10.66 -9.89
C LEU A 375 19.71 -10.24 -11.08
N ASP A 376 19.19 -10.39 -12.30
CA ASP A 376 19.87 -9.90 -13.49
C ASP A 376 20.07 -8.38 -13.40
N ARG A 377 21.26 -7.90 -13.80
CA ARG A 377 21.58 -6.48 -13.75
C ARG A 377 20.81 -5.66 -14.78
N GLU A 378 20.29 -6.31 -15.84
CA GLU A 378 19.34 -5.69 -16.78
C GLU A 378 17.99 -5.35 -16.13
N MET A 379 17.67 -5.99 -15.00
CA MET A 379 16.46 -5.71 -14.22
C MET A 379 16.65 -4.55 -13.23
N ILE A 380 17.77 -3.84 -13.30
CA ILE A 380 18.10 -2.72 -12.41
C ILE A 380 18.20 -1.44 -13.24
N VAL A 381 17.42 -0.45 -12.87
CA VAL A 381 17.40 0.87 -13.51
C VAL A 381 17.80 1.93 -12.50
N TRP A 382 18.76 2.77 -12.87
CA TRP A 382 19.21 3.91 -12.06
C TRP A 382 18.55 5.17 -12.62
N VAL A 383 17.77 5.88 -11.79
CA VAL A 383 16.93 7.02 -12.18
C VAL A 383 17.25 8.27 -11.36
#